data_AF-C4V187-F1
#
_entry.id   AF-C4V187-F1
#
_cell.length_a   1.000
_cell.length_b   1.000
_cell.length_c   1.000
_cell.angle_alpha   90.00
_cell.angle_beta   90.00
_cell.angle_gamma   90.00
#
_symmetry.space_group_name_H-M   'P 1'
#
loop_
_entity.id
_entity.type
_entity.pdbx_description
1 polymer ?
#
loop_
_entity_poly.entity_id
_entity_poly.type
_entity_poly.pdbx_seq_one_letter_code
_entity_poly.pdbx_strand_id
1 'polypeptide(L)'
;MKELLYTALDAACIIDNAGLSAKEALRLVHRMHTEDKSFLAVEYRQNYRKWLLDVLYWSDYMQDKITLDADFPSVQAVSDGTLDVSDLMRDDFDLDLFFKRLRVQILYLGKKDYVRMKLRTLIAAYGYQRRSREFVRFLKIRLIFYHIQTALRGNEICDVETMDSLDDMITFRVL
;
A
#
# COMPACT_ATOMS: atom_id res chain seq x y z
N MET A 1 1.39 -2.38 -13.90
CA MET A 1 0.40 -3.31 -13.29
C MET A 1 1.05 -4.28 -12.31
N LYS A 2 2.19 -4.92 -12.61
CA LYS A 2 2.88 -5.79 -11.64
C LYS A 2 3.22 -5.09 -10.33
N GLU A 3 3.66 -3.83 -10.38
CA GLU A 3 3.96 -2.98 -9.21
C GLU A 3 2.75 -2.71 -8.29
N LEU A 4 1.52 -2.88 -8.81
CA LEU A 4 0.29 -2.74 -8.04
C LEU A 4 -0.08 -4.01 -7.27
N LEU A 5 0.59 -5.14 -7.54
CA LEU A 5 0.40 -6.35 -6.75
C LEU A 5 1.06 -6.18 -5.37
N TYR A 6 0.50 -6.84 -4.36
CA TYR A 6 1.11 -6.90 -3.04
C TYR A 6 2.31 -7.85 -3.08
N THR A 7 3.48 -7.29 -2.79
CA THR A 7 4.67 -8.04 -2.39
C THR A 7 4.60 -8.36 -0.90
N ALA A 8 5.47 -9.25 -0.44
CA ALA A 8 5.59 -9.53 0.99
C ALA A 8 6.03 -8.29 1.78
N LEU A 9 6.89 -7.46 1.17
CA LEU A 9 7.34 -6.19 1.72
C LEU A 9 6.18 -5.20 1.91
N ASP A 10 5.30 -5.05 0.91
CA ASP A 10 4.11 -4.20 1.05
C ASP A 10 3.25 -4.60 2.26
N ALA A 11 3.03 -5.91 2.44
CA ALA A 11 2.25 -6.40 3.59
C ALA A 11 2.97 -6.14 4.91
N ALA A 12 4.29 -6.34 4.99
CA ALA A 12 5.07 -6.02 6.18
C ALA A 12 5.01 -4.52 6.52
N CYS A 13 5.14 -3.64 5.54
CA CYS A 13 4.97 -2.20 5.75
C CYS A 13 3.55 -1.87 6.25
N ILE A 14 2.50 -2.49 5.69
CA ILE A 14 1.12 -2.26 6.14
C ILE A 14 0.93 -2.71 7.60
N ILE A 15 1.49 -3.87 7.96
CA ILE A 15 1.46 -4.42 9.32
C ILE A 15 2.12 -3.46 10.31
N ASP A 16 3.31 -2.97 9.97
CA ASP A 16 4.08 -2.03 10.78
C ASP A 16 3.34 -0.68 10.93
N ASN A 17 2.92 -0.08 9.81
CA ASN A 17 2.16 1.18 9.80
C ASN A 17 0.86 1.11 10.61
N ALA A 18 0.20 -0.05 10.62
CA ALA A 18 -1.03 -0.26 11.37
C ALA A 18 -0.78 -0.66 12.84
N GLY A 19 0.47 -0.89 13.25
CA GLY A 19 0.84 -1.28 14.61
C GLY A 19 0.23 -2.62 15.03
N LEU A 20 0.09 -3.56 14.09
CA LEU A 20 -0.57 -4.83 14.36
C LEU A 20 0.29 -5.74 15.24
N SER A 21 -0.32 -6.38 16.23
CA SER A 21 0.33 -7.46 16.97
C SER A 21 0.63 -8.65 16.04
N ALA A 22 1.58 -9.52 16.43
CA ALA A 22 1.91 -10.73 15.66
C ALA A 22 0.66 -11.58 15.32
N LYS A 23 -0.30 -11.67 16.23
CA LYS A 23 -1.56 -12.40 16.02
C LYS A 23 -2.45 -11.73 14.96
N GLU A 24 -2.53 -10.41 14.96
CA GLU A 24 -3.30 -9.63 13.98
C GLU A 24 -2.63 -9.64 12.61
N ALA A 25 -1.30 -9.51 12.58
CA ALA A 25 -0.49 -9.64 11.38
C ALA A 25 -0.70 -11.01 10.70
N LEU A 26 -0.57 -12.11 11.44
CA LEU A 26 -0.81 -13.46 10.92
C LEU A 26 -2.23 -13.62 10.36
N ARG A 27 -3.24 -13.04 11.05
CA ARG A 27 -4.62 -13.07 10.57
C ARG A 27 -4.79 -12.29 9.28
N LEU A 28 -4.20 -11.10 9.17
CA LEU A 28 -4.22 -10.28 7.97
C LEU A 28 -3.56 -11.02 6.79
N VAL A 29 -2.35 -11.52 6.98
CA VAL A 29 -1.56 -12.26 5.97
C VAL A 29 -2.32 -13.48 5.46
N HIS A 30 -2.94 -14.24 6.37
CA HIS A 30 -3.79 -15.37 6.02
C HIS A 30 -5.00 -14.93 5.18
N ARG A 31 -5.76 -13.93 5.65
CA ARG A 31 -6.95 -13.43 4.95
C ARG A 31 -6.62 -12.89 3.56
N MET A 32 -5.55 -12.10 3.41
CA MET A 32 -5.10 -11.61 2.10
C MET A 32 -4.84 -12.75 1.11
N HIS A 33 -4.25 -13.86 1.56
CA HIS A 33 -4.01 -15.02 0.71
C HIS A 33 -5.26 -15.86 0.45
N THR A 34 -6.17 -16.01 1.42
CA THR A 34 -7.37 -16.83 1.21
C THR A 34 -8.47 -16.12 0.45
N GLU A 35 -8.63 -14.81 0.65
CA GLU A 35 -9.73 -14.00 0.13
C GLU A 35 -9.30 -13.20 -1.13
N ASP A 36 -8.06 -12.74 -1.22
CA ASP A 36 -7.59 -11.78 -2.23
C ASP A 36 -6.29 -12.20 -2.96
N LYS A 37 -6.01 -13.51 -3.08
CA LYS A 37 -4.75 -13.99 -3.70
C LYS A 37 -4.46 -13.44 -5.09
N SER A 38 -5.47 -13.04 -5.87
CA SER A 38 -5.27 -12.44 -7.20
C SER A 38 -4.50 -11.11 -7.14
N PHE A 39 -4.56 -10.40 -6.01
CA PHE A 39 -3.84 -9.16 -5.79
C PHE A 39 -2.40 -9.37 -5.29
N LEU A 40 -2.03 -10.59 -4.88
CA LEU A 40 -0.66 -10.89 -4.50
C LEU A 40 0.23 -11.03 -5.73
N ALA A 41 1.54 -10.77 -5.56
CA ALA A 41 2.55 -11.09 -6.56
C ALA A 41 2.45 -12.58 -6.95
N VAL A 42 2.75 -12.89 -8.22
CA VAL A 42 2.36 -14.16 -8.86
C VAL A 42 2.95 -15.37 -8.12
N GLU A 43 4.18 -15.22 -7.62
CA GLU A 43 4.93 -16.22 -6.86
C GLU A 43 4.26 -16.63 -5.54
N TYR A 44 3.36 -15.80 -5.00
CA TYR A 44 2.68 -16.05 -3.72
C TYR A 44 1.33 -16.73 -3.88
N ARG A 45 0.67 -16.61 -5.05
CA ARG A 45 -0.76 -16.95 -5.22
C ARG A 45 -1.12 -18.41 -4.95
N GLN A 46 -0.17 -19.32 -5.11
CA GLN A 46 -0.33 -20.76 -4.89
C GLN A 46 0.54 -21.27 -3.74
N ASN A 47 1.27 -20.38 -3.06
CA ASN A 47 2.25 -20.77 -2.07
C ASN A 47 2.13 -19.89 -0.82
N TYR A 48 1.12 -20.21 0.00
CA TYR A 48 0.90 -19.54 1.28
C TYR A 48 2.11 -19.59 2.20
N ARG A 49 2.86 -20.72 2.18
CA ARG A 49 4.06 -20.86 3.02
C ARG A 49 5.12 -19.84 2.63
N LYS A 50 5.38 -19.66 1.33
CA LYS A 50 6.32 -18.65 0.84
C LYS A 50 5.81 -17.24 1.17
N TRP A 51 4.53 -16.97 0.94
CA TRP A 51 3.91 -15.69 1.31
C TRP A 51 4.13 -15.35 2.79
N LEU A 52 3.80 -16.28 3.68
CA LEU A 52 3.93 -16.08 5.11
C LEU A 52 5.39 -15.88 5.54
N LEU A 53 6.31 -16.72 5.07
CA LEU A 53 7.72 -16.64 5.45
C LEU A 53 8.35 -15.33 4.96
N ASP A 54 8.10 -14.92 3.72
CA ASP A 54 8.63 -13.68 3.19
C ASP A 54 8.04 -12.46 3.93
N VAL A 55 6.75 -12.48 4.30
CA VAL A 55 6.17 -11.38 5.10
C VAL A 55 6.80 -11.32 6.48
N LEU A 56 6.98 -12.46 7.16
CA LEU A 56 7.62 -12.50 8.47
C LEU A 56 9.06 -11.98 8.42
N TYR A 57 9.81 -12.36 7.38
CA TYR A 57 11.15 -11.85 7.14
C TYR A 57 11.17 -10.31 7.04
N TRP A 58 10.27 -9.75 6.21
CA TRP A 58 10.20 -8.29 6.08
C TRP A 58 9.66 -7.60 7.33
N SER A 59 8.75 -8.22 8.07
CA SER A 59 8.26 -7.66 9.34
C SER A 59 9.35 -7.62 10.40
N ASP A 60 10.25 -8.61 10.44
CA ASP A 60 11.43 -8.62 11.32
C ASP A 60 12.39 -7.49 10.93
N TYR A 61 12.71 -7.37 9.63
CA TYR A 61 13.51 -6.26 9.11
C TYR A 61 12.93 -4.88 9.47
N MET A 62 11.61 -4.71 9.42
CA MET A 62 10.97 -3.42 9.77
C MET A 62 11.17 -3.02 11.23
N GLN A 63 11.27 -3.98 12.16
CA GLN A 63 11.47 -3.68 13.59
C GLN A 63 12.84 -3.05 13.86
N ASP A 64 13.86 -3.54 13.15
CA ASP A 64 15.26 -3.10 13.32
C ASP A 64 15.74 -2.22 12.15
N LYS A 65 14.82 -1.73 11.31
CA LYS A 65 15.13 -1.02 10.04
C LYS A 65 16.18 0.06 10.22
N ILE A 66 16.03 0.93 11.23
CA ILE A 66 16.96 2.05 11.46
C ILE A 66 18.39 1.55 11.69
N THR A 67 18.54 0.48 12.49
CA THR A 67 19.85 -0.09 12.80
C THR A 67 20.43 -0.82 11.58
N LEU A 68 19.63 -1.65 10.92
CA LEU A 68 20.05 -2.40 9.73
C LEU A 68 20.42 -1.47 8.57
N ASP A 69 19.67 -0.39 8.38
CA ASP A 69 19.94 0.60 7.34
C ASP A 69 21.23 1.37 7.57
N ALA A 70 21.56 1.66 8.83
CA ALA A 70 22.80 2.32 9.20
C ALA A 70 24.03 1.45 8.87
N ASP A 71 23.86 0.11 8.88
CA ASP A 71 24.93 -0.84 8.59
C ASP A 71 25.11 -1.11 7.08
N PHE A 72 24.08 -0.89 6.25
CA PHE A 72 24.14 -1.17 4.82
C PHE A 72 25.30 -0.52 4.05
N PRO A 73 25.66 0.75 4.28
CA PRO A 73 26.84 1.34 3.62
C PRO A 73 28.13 0.58 3.90
N SER A 74 28.28 0.07 5.13
CA SER A 74 29.47 -0.67 5.56
C SER A 74 29.49 -2.08 4.97
N VAL A 75 28.34 -2.74 4.89
CA VAL A 75 28.18 -4.04 4.22
C VAL A 75 28.44 -3.93 2.72
N GLN A 76 27.94 -2.89 2.06
CA GLN A 76 28.18 -2.67 0.63
C GLN A 76 29.66 -2.46 0.32
N ALA A 77 30.39 -1.71 1.16
CA ALA A 77 31.81 -1.44 0.98
C ALA A 77 32.69 -2.70 1.03
N VAL A 78 32.25 -3.76 1.71
CA VAL A 78 32.95 -5.06 1.77
C VAL A 78 32.34 -6.12 0.85
N SER A 79 31.25 -5.79 0.17
CA SER A 79 30.65 -6.65 -0.85
C SER A 79 31.44 -6.62 -2.16
N ASP A 80 31.17 -7.57 -3.04
CA ASP A 80 31.72 -7.60 -4.41
C ASP A 80 31.14 -6.52 -5.35
N GLY A 81 30.40 -5.55 -4.80
CA GLY A 81 29.75 -4.47 -5.54
C GLY A 81 28.44 -4.88 -6.23
N THR A 82 27.96 -6.11 -6.02
CA THR A 82 26.68 -6.59 -6.59
C THR A 82 25.48 -6.33 -5.69
N LEU A 83 25.71 -5.91 -4.44
CA LEU A 83 24.68 -5.56 -3.48
C LEU A 83 24.07 -4.19 -3.82
N ASP A 84 22.93 -4.21 -4.51
CA ASP A 84 22.08 -3.05 -4.70
C ASP A 84 21.21 -2.81 -3.45
N VAL A 85 21.74 -2.00 -2.53
CA VAL A 85 21.05 -1.60 -1.29
C VAL A 85 20.02 -0.48 -1.53
N SER A 86 19.94 0.10 -2.74
CA SER A 86 18.97 1.16 -3.04
C SER A 86 17.52 0.66 -3.00
N ASP A 87 17.31 -0.63 -3.33
CA ASP A 87 16.01 -1.30 -3.19
C ASP A 87 15.61 -1.52 -1.72
N LEU A 88 16.57 -1.60 -0.79
CA LEU A 88 16.35 -1.77 0.66
C LEU A 88 16.14 -0.41 1.36
N MET A 89 16.85 0.62 0.90
CA MET A 89 16.88 1.98 1.46
C MET A 89 15.76 2.89 0.94
N ARG A 90 14.71 2.32 0.36
CA ARG A 90 13.75 3.08 -0.44
C ARG A 90 12.78 3.90 0.44
N ASP A 91 13.15 5.11 0.84
CA ASP A 91 12.30 6.01 1.67
C ASP A 91 10.95 6.38 0.99
N ASP A 92 10.82 6.21 -0.32
CA ASP A 92 9.64 6.55 -1.13
C ASP A 92 8.52 5.49 -1.14
N PHE A 93 8.47 4.57 -0.17
CA PHE A 93 7.39 3.55 -0.06
C PHE A 93 5.98 4.17 -0.06
N ASP A 94 5.83 5.43 0.35
CA ASP A 94 4.54 5.99 0.75
C ASP A 94 3.51 6.16 -0.39
N LEU A 95 3.97 6.43 -1.61
CA LEU A 95 3.08 6.81 -2.73
C LEU A 95 2.35 5.61 -3.35
N ASP A 96 3.03 4.49 -3.60
CA ASP A 96 2.37 3.28 -4.11
C ASP A 96 1.71 2.47 -2.99
N LEU A 97 2.23 2.57 -1.76
CA LEU A 97 1.66 1.90 -0.61
C LEU A 97 0.35 2.52 -0.14
N PHE A 98 0.07 3.80 -0.41
CA PHE A 98 -1.18 4.45 0.01
C PHE A 98 -2.42 3.68 -0.45
N PHE A 99 -2.55 3.35 -1.75
CA PHE A 99 -3.76 2.65 -2.24
C PHE A 99 -3.81 1.18 -1.77
N LYS A 100 -2.64 0.56 -1.57
CA LYS A 100 -2.51 -0.77 -0.96
C LYS A 100 -3.03 -0.75 0.49
N ARG A 101 -2.56 0.20 1.30
CA ARG A 101 -3.04 0.47 2.67
C ARG A 101 -4.52 0.80 2.68
N LEU A 102 -4.98 1.68 1.79
CA LEU A 102 -6.39 2.08 1.69
C LEU A 102 -7.30 0.88 1.49
N ARG A 103 -6.95 0.00 0.54
CA ARG A 103 -7.72 -1.21 0.26
C ARG A 103 -7.68 -2.18 1.45
N VAL A 104 -6.50 -2.40 2.04
CA VAL A 104 -6.38 -3.29 3.21
C VAL A 104 -7.16 -2.76 4.41
N GLN A 105 -7.12 -1.44 4.63
CA GLN A 105 -7.88 -0.77 5.67
C GLN A 105 -9.37 -1.00 5.47
N ILE A 106 -9.89 -0.85 4.25
CA ILE A 106 -11.33 -1.02 3.98
C ILE A 106 -11.79 -2.47 4.22
N LEU A 107 -10.99 -3.47 3.83
CA LEU A 107 -11.41 -4.87 3.84
C LEU A 107 -11.09 -5.64 5.11
N TYR A 108 -10.01 -5.27 5.79
CA TYR A 108 -9.42 -6.11 6.84
C TYR A 108 -9.34 -5.44 8.20
N LEU A 109 -9.05 -4.13 8.24
CA LEU A 109 -8.66 -3.44 9.48
C LEU A 109 -9.69 -2.41 9.97
N GLY A 110 -10.43 -1.79 9.06
CA GLY A 110 -11.35 -0.71 9.35
C GLY A 110 -12.60 -1.18 10.10
N LYS A 111 -13.08 -0.34 11.03
CA LYS A 111 -14.41 -0.52 11.66
C LYS A 111 -15.56 -0.31 10.67
N LYS A 112 -15.27 0.38 9.56
CA LYS A 112 -16.19 0.68 8.48
C LYS A 112 -15.58 0.18 7.18
N ASP A 113 -16.44 -0.24 6.27
CA ASP A 113 -16.15 -0.67 4.90
C ASP A 113 -15.80 0.50 3.96
N TYR A 114 -15.38 1.64 4.51
CA TYR A 114 -15.00 2.81 3.73
C TYR A 114 -13.99 3.71 4.46
N VAL A 115 -13.25 4.48 3.68
CA VAL A 115 -12.38 5.56 4.17
C VAL A 115 -12.85 6.88 3.57
N ARG A 116 -12.78 7.98 4.35
CA ARG A 116 -13.17 9.31 3.88
C ARG A 116 -12.01 10.28 4.00
N MET A 117 -11.74 11.05 2.94
CA MET A 117 -10.78 12.15 2.96
C MET A 117 -11.09 13.18 1.87
N LYS A 118 -10.52 14.38 1.99
CA LYS A 118 -10.59 15.39 0.93
C LYS A 118 -9.67 15.01 -0.22
N LEU A 119 -10.07 15.31 -1.46
CA LEU A 119 -9.17 15.14 -2.61
C LEU A 119 -7.92 16.01 -2.47
N ARG A 120 -8.06 17.21 -1.89
CA ARG A 120 -6.94 18.10 -1.57
C ARG A 120 -5.87 17.43 -0.71
N THR A 121 -6.28 16.67 0.30
CA THR A 121 -5.35 15.94 1.18
C THR A 121 -4.59 14.88 0.39
N LEU A 122 -5.30 14.16 -0.47
CA LEU A 122 -4.67 13.15 -1.33
C LEU A 122 -3.70 13.79 -2.33
N ILE A 123 -4.10 14.86 -3.02
CA ILE A 123 -3.25 15.60 -3.96
C ILE A 123 -1.97 16.09 -3.26
N ALA A 124 -2.10 16.68 -2.07
CA ALA A 124 -0.98 17.19 -1.31
C ALA A 124 -0.01 16.08 -0.84
N ALA A 125 -0.53 14.90 -0.46
CA ALA A 125 0.29 13.75 -0.06
C ALA A 125 1.20 13.25 -1.20
N TYR A 126 0.82 13.52 -2.46
CA TYR A 126 1.62 13.18 -3.64
C TYR A 126 2.47 14.35 -4.16
N GLY A 127 2.61 15.43 -3.39
CA GLY A 127 3.38 16.61 -3.79
C GLY A 127 2.73 17.49 -4.87
N TYR A 128 1.47 17.22 -5.22
CA TYR A 128 0.73 18.02 -6.19
C TYR A 128 -0.03 19.15 -5.48
N GLN A 129 -0.31 20.23 -6.20
CA GLN A 129 -1.16 21.34 -5.73
C GLN A 129 -2.53 21.39 -6.43
N ARG A 130 -2.65 20.72 -7.58
CA ARG A 130 -3.84 20.75 -8.45
C ARG A 130 -4.06 19.40 -9.13
N ARG A 131 -5.25 19.20 -9.69
CA ARG A 131 -5.57 18.08 -10.60
C ARG A 131 -4.77 18.22 -11.89
N SER A 132 -3.58 17.63 -11.95
CA SER A 132 -2.89 17.43 -13.21
C SER A 132 -3.46 16.22 -13.94
N ARG A 133 -3.41 16.23 -15.27
CA ARG A 133 -3.83 15.09 -16.08
C ARG A 133 -3.07 13.80 -15.71
N GLU A 134 -1.79 13.94 -15.38
CA GLU A 134 -0.93 12.84 -14.93
C GLU A 134 -1.38 12.27 -13.59
N PHE A 135 -1.67 13.12 -12.60
CA PHE A 135 -2.14 12.70 -11.29
C PHE A 135 -3.52 12.01 -11.39
N VAL A 136 -4.44 12.58 -12.17
CA VAL A 136 -5.75 11.97 -12.41
C VAL A 136 -5.59 10.59 -13.05
N ARG A 137 -4.72 10.44 -14.06
CA ARG A 137 -4.43 9.15 -14.67
C ARG A 137 -3.82 8.17 -13.67
N PHE A 138 -2.84 8.61 -12.88
CA PHE A 138 -2.20 7.84 -11.82
C PHE A 138 -3.23 7.28 -10.84
N LEU A 139 -4.17 8.12 -10.42
CA LEU A 139 -5.21 7.79 -9.45
C LEU A 139 -6.27 6.86 -10.05
N LYS A 140 -6.78 7.16 -11.25
CA LYS A 140 -7.78 6.32 -11.93
C LYS A 140 -7.28 4.89 -12.18
N ILE A 141 -6.01 4.73 -12.58
CA ILE A 141 -5.41 3.39 -12.76
C ILE A 141 -5.48 2.58 -11.46
N ARG A 142 -5.18 3.20 -10.32
CA ARG A 142 -5.17 2.55 -9.01
C ARG A 142 -6.59 2.28 -8.50
N LEU A 143 -7.52 3.21 -8.66
CA LEU A 143 -8.93 3.01 -8.34
C LEU A 143 -9.52 1.81 -9.11
N ILE A 144 -9.28 1.74 -10.42
CA ILE A 144 -9.75 0.64 -11.27
C ILE A 144 -9.11 -0.68 -10.83
N PHE A 145 -7.78 -0.71 -10.68
CA PHE A 145 -7.05 -1.92 -10.34
C PHE A 145 -7.52 -2.49 -9.00
N TYR A 146 -7.63 -1.67 -7.96
CA TYR A 146 -8.00 -2.10 -6.61
C TYR A 146 -9.52 -2.22 -6.38
N HIS A 147 -10.32 -2.03 -7.44
CA HIS A 147 -11.79 -2.04 -7.40
C HIS A 147 -12.35 -1.04 -6.37
N ILE A 148 -11.77 0.16 -6.32
CA ILE A 148 -12.18 1.21 -5.40
C ILE A 148 -13.10 2.18 -6.13
N GLN A 149 -14.34 2.30 -5.63
CA GLN A 149 -15.30 3.31 -6.04
C GLN A 149 -15.20 4.54 -5.13
N THR A 150 -15.31 5.72 -5.75
CA THR A 150 -15.38 7.01 -5.07
C THR A 150 -16.80 7.56 -5.07
N ALA A 151 -17.23 8.10 -3.94
CA ALA A 151 -18.54 8.76 -3.80
C ALA A 151 -18.46 10.03 -2.94
N LEU A 152 -19.30 11.00 -3.23
CA LEU A 152 -19.51 12.20 -2.42
C LEU A 152 -20.51 11.94 -1.29
N ARG A 153 -20.88 13.00 -0.56
CA ARG A 153 -21.90 12.95 0.48
C ARG A 153 -23.20 12.40 -0.10
N GLY A 154 -23.92 11.58 0.67
CA GLY A 154 -25.15 10.93 0.19
C GLY A 154 -24.89 9.67 -0.65
N ASN A 155 -23.63 9.23 -0.78
CA ASN A 155 -23.24 8.07 -1.57
C ASN A 155 -23.43 8.25 -3.09
N GLU A 156 -23.38 9.49 -3.55
CA GLU A 156 -23.40 9.83 -4.97
C GLU A 156 -22.06 9.49 -5.60
N ILE A 157 -22.04 8.53 -6.53
CA ILE A 157 -20.83 8.12 -7.23
C ILE A 157 -20.20 9.35 -7.89
N CYS A 158 -18.90 9.53 -7.69
CA CYS A 158 -18.19 10.68 -8.20
C CYS A 158 -16.94 10.29 -8.98
N ASP A 159 -16.66 11.06 -10.03
CA ASP A 159 -15.38 11.01 -10.72
C ASP A 159 -14.44 12.09 -10.14
N VAL A 160 -13.32 11.63 -9.60
CA VAL A 160 -12.19 12.44 -9.11
C VAL A 160 -11.63 13.42 -10.14
N GLU A 161 -11.84 13.17 -11.43
CA GLU A 161 -11.48 14.10 -12.49
C GLU A 161 -12.43 15.29 -12.57
N THR A 162 -13.74 15.05 -12.50
CA THR A 162 -14.77 16.04 -12.85
C THR A 162 -15.50 16.64 -11.65
N MET A 163 -15.30 16.16 -10.43
CA MET A 163 -15.94 16.73 -9.24
C MET A 163 -15.66 18.23 -9.07
N ASP A 164 -16.63 18.96 -8.52
CA ASP A 164 -16.59 20.42 -8.50
C ASP A 164 -15.49 20.97 -7.57
N SER A 165 -15.41 20.45 -6.34
CA SER A 165 -14.51 20.95 -5.29
C SER A 165 -13.50 19.91 -4.81
N LEU A 166 -12.23 20.32 -4.67
CA LEU A 166 -11.18 19.49 -4.07
C LEU A 166 -11.30 19.35 -2.56
N ASP A 167 -12.08 20.24 -1.94
CA ASP A 167 -12.31 20.28 -0.50
C ASP A 167 -13.48 19.40 -0.06
N ASP A 168 -14.20 18.81 -1.02
CA ASP A 168 -15.28 17.87 -0.74
C ASP A 168 -14.72 16.56 -0.21
N MET A 169 -15.44 15.99 0.76
CA MET A 169 -15.10 14.70 1.34
C MET A 169 -15.48 13.57 0.39
N ILE A 170 -14.46 12.91 -0.16
CA ILE A 170 -14.60 11.69 -0.95
C ILE A 170 -14.66 10.50 0.01
N THR A 171 -15.57 9.59 -0.28
CA THR A 171 -15.67 8.26 0.33
C THR A 171 -15.09 7.24 -0.65
N PHE A 172 -14.11 6.46 -0.20
CA PHE A 172 -13.50 5.34 -0.92
C PHE A 172 -14.08 4.04 -0.38
N ARG A 173 -14.58 3.17 -1.28
CA ARG A 173 -15.12 1.85 -0.97
C ARG A 173 -14.59 0.81 -1.95
N VAL A 174 -14.33 -0.40 -1.47
CA VAL A 174 -14.01 -1.54 -2.34
C VAL A 174 -15.32 -2.19 -2.78
N LEU A 175 -15.44 -2.48 -4.08
CA LEU A 175 -16.58 -3.15 -4.70
C LEU A 175 -16.51 -4.68 -4.58
#